data_AF-A0A016V354-F1
#
_entry.id   AF-A0A016V354-F1
#
_cell.length_a   1.000
_cell.length_b   1.000
_cell.length_c   1.000
_cell.angle_alpha   90.00
_cell.angle_beta   90.00
_cell.angle_gamma   90.00
#
_symmetry.space_group_name_H-M   'P 1'
#
loop_
_entity.id
_entity.type
_entity.pdbx_description
1 polymer ?
#
loop_
_entity_poly.entity_id
_entity_poly.type
_entity_poly.pdbx_seq_one_letter_code
_entity_poly.pdbx_strand_id
1 'polypeptide(L)'
;MLGRSIFAFTRNRTFLPSNIEYFEEIENSNVFTLETNIVLYERLEKPLSFLVFEYLNPDYVDQFDKESAMTNYNYGMPYDYGSIMQYGATSASRNGRATMIARQSNYQETMGSDMVAFYDVSMMNEHYNCKVKCNTGNNAQCQNGGFANPNDCSVCICPSGYGGTLCNERPPGCGETFTAGPTFTQFTSVLGDRSSKTKVDFDKCNYWIQAPPGKLVQVRLDGYQGYSIDGCIYAGVEIKSHPDQLRTGYRLCSGSDVGSTLTAASNLLPVITFNRYGLSSIGLSYRYVDENQQDREAAPVTTTTRRPVTRTTRRPKPKTKCINYFYDCNILAFFGYCEAPNVRQQCNRACGLC
;
A
#
# COMPACT_ATOMS: atom_id res chain seq x y z
N MET A 1 12.86 -30.79 -20.25
CA MET A 1 11.56 -31.35 -19.82
C MET A 1 11.22 -30.67 -18.49
N LEU A 2 10.70 -29.44 -18.56
CA LEU A 2 9.27 -29.09 -18.46
C LEU A 2 8.65 -29.57 -17.15
N GLY A 3 8.44 -28.60 -16.25
CA GLY A 3 7.77 -28.76 -14.97
C GLY A 3 7.71 -27.42 -14.22
N ARG A 4 7.20 -26.36 -14.88
CA ARG A 4 6.76 -25.15 -14.18
C ARG A 4 5.26 -25.30 -13.95
N SER A 5 4.88 -25.49 -12.70
CA SER A 5 3.48 -25.58 -12.28
C SER A 5 2.83 -24.21 -12.40
N ILE A 6 1.93 -24.10 -13.37
CA ILE A 6 0.98 -23.01 -13.52
C ILE A 6 -0.04 -23.12 -12.39
N PHE A 7 0.00 -22.22 -11.42
CA PHE A 7 -1.17 -21.94 -10.59
C PHE A 7 -1.90 -20.74 -11.19
N ALA A 8 -2.70 -21.05 -12.21
CA ALA A 8 -3.80 -20.19 -12.59
C ALA A 8 -4.79 -20.16 -11.42
N PHE A 9 -5.13 -18.97 -10.92
CA PHE A 9 -6.45 -18.80 -10.32
C PHE A 9 -7.48 -18.95 -11.44
N THR A 10 -7.89 -20.19 -11.69
CA THR A 10 -9.12 -20.48 -12.43
C THR A 10 -10.30 -20.09 -11.56
N ARG A 11 -10.78 -18.85 -11.72
CA ARG A 11 -12.19 -18.54 -11.45
C ARG A 11 -12.85 -18.13 -12.76
N ASN A 12 -13.79 -18.99 -13.16
CA ASN A 12 -14.71 -18.91 -14.28
C ASN A 12 -14.69 -17.65 -15.14
N ARG A 13 -14.43 -17.87 -16.44
CA ARG A 13 -14.83 -17.00 -17.55
C ARG A 13 -16.28 -16.58 -17.40
N THR A 14 -16.52 -15.37 -16.91
CA THR A 14 -17.73 -14.59 -17.18
C THR A 14 -17.61 -13.19 -16.56
N PHE A 15 -17.52 -12.17 -17.43
CA PHE A 15 -18.01 -10.80 -17.29
C PHE A 15 -17.18 -9.76 -16.50
N LEU A 16 -16.42 -8.95 -17.27
CA LEU A 16 -16.07 -7.57 -16.99
C LEU A 16 -17.26 -6.64 -17.35
N PRO A 17 -17.39 -5.45 -16.73
CA PRO A 17 -18.42 -4.47 -17.10
C PRO A 17 -18.24 -3.96 -18.54
N SER A 18 -19.35 -3.60 -19.17
CA SER A 18 -19.55 -3.35 -20.62
C SER A 18 -18.83 -2.14 -21.23
N ASN A 19 -17.71 -1.67 -20.66
CA ASN A 19 -16.90 -0.56 -21.19
C ASN A 19 -15.42 -0.91 -21.43
N ILE A 20 -15.07 -2.19 -21.46
CA ILE A 20 -13.73 -2.67 -21.85
C ILE A 20 -13.92 -3.86 -22.79
N GLU A 21 -14.03 -3.58 -24.10
CA GLU A 21 -13.91 -4.62 -25.13
C GLU A 21 -12.44 -4.86 -25.48
N TYR A 22 -12.16 -6.14 -25.74
CA TYR A 22 -10.87 -6.75 -25.93
C TYR A 22 -10.11 -6.19 -27.14
N PHE A 23 -8.79 -5.99 -27.01
CA PHE A 23 -7.92 -5.83 -28.16
C PHE A 23 -7.77 -7.19 -28.88
N GLU A 24 -8.21 -7.22 -30.14
CA GLU A 24 -7.96 -8.30 -31.09
C GLU A 24 -6.46 -8.56 -31.27
N GLU A 25 -6.16 -9.84 -31.47
CA GLU A 25 -4.86 -10.42 -31.78
C GLU A 25 -4.17 -9.68 -32.93
N ILE A 26 -3.16 -8.86 -32.62
CA ILE A 26 -2.15 -8.47 -33.62
C ILE A 26 -0.97 -9.42 -33.42
N GLU A 27 -0.95 -10.46 -34.25
CA GLU A 27 0.23 -11.29 -34.50
C GLU A 27 1.38 -10.39 -34.97
N ASN A 28 2.29 -10.04 -34.07
CA ASN A 28 3.72 -9.98 -34.35
C ASN A 28 4.53 -9.76 -33.08
N SER A 29 5.28 -10.80 -32.71
CA SER A 29 6.65 -10.69 -32.20
C SER A 29 6.87 -9.79 -30.99
N ASN A 30 6.56 -10.32 -29.79
CA ASN A 30 7.32 -10.20 -28.52
C ASN A 30 6.36 -10.48 -27.36
N VAL A 31 6.03 -11.75 -27.15
CA VAL A 31 5.25 -12.20 -25.99
C VAL A 31 6.16 -12.11 -24.77
N PHE A 32 6.12 -10.98 -24.06
CA PHE A 32 6.67 -10.87 -22.71
C PHE A 32 5.59 -11.31 -21.73
N THR A 33 5.90 -12.34 -20.96
CA THR A 33 5.10 -12.85 -19.86
C THR A 33 4.87 -11.72 -18.84
N LEU A 34 3.63 -11.24 -18.73
CA LEU A 34 3.11 -10.57 -17.52
C LEU A 34 2.93 -11.63 -16.41
N GLU A 35 3.99 -12.37 -16.10
CA GLU A 35 4.06 -13.30 -14.98
C GLU A 35 4.33 -12.48 -13.72
N THR A 36 3.29 -12.29 -12.88
CA THR A 36 3.33 -12.20 -11.40
C THR A 36 4.41 -11.37 -10.69
N ASN A 37 5.10 -10.48 -11.39
CA ASN A 37 6.28 -9.78 -10.89
C ASN A 37 6.27 -8.36 -11.45
N ILE A 38 5.32 -7.51 -11.04
CA ILE A 38 5.63 -6.06 -11.03
C ILE A 38 6.52 -5.85 -9.82
N VAL A 39 7.80 -5.99 -10.12
CA VAL A 39 8.85 -6.06 -9.14
C VAL A 39 9.10 -4.68 -8.55
N LEU A 40 9.16 -4.69 -7.23
CA LEU A 40 9.75 -3.69 -6.34
C LEU A 40 10.96 -3.03 -7.02
N TYR A 41 10.84 -1.76 -7.44
CA TYR A 41 12.02 -0.91 -7.54
C TYR A 41 11.99 0.22 -6.53
N GLU A 42 13.01 0.17 -5.68
CA GLU A 42 13.41 1.18 -4.72
C GLU A 42 14.42 2.06 -5.42
N ARG A 43 13.98 3.17 -6.03
CA ARG A 43 14.90 4.19 -6.57
C ARG A 43 15.50 5.08 -5.47
N LEU A 44 15.71 4.52 -4.28
CA LEU A 44 16.30 5.17 -3.13
C LEU A 44 17.22 4.14 -2.46
N GLU A 45 18.33 4.59 -1.91
CA GLU A 45 19.37 3.79 -1.22
C GLU A 45 18.85 2.93 -0.03
N LYS A 46 17.53 2.82 0.18
CA LYS A 46 16.86 2.16 1.30
C LYS A 46 15.57 1.48 0.85
N PRO A 47 15.29 0.28 1.37
CA PRO A 47 14.09 -0.43 0.99
C PRO A 47 12.78 0.27 1.39
N LEU A 48 11.73 0.11 0.59
CA LEU A 48 10.39 0.69 0.85
C LEU A 48 9.48 -0.30 1.59
N SER A 49 9.80 -1.59 1.55
CA SER A 49 9.24 -2.60 2.45
C SER A 49 10.34 -3.55 2.91
N PHE A 50 10.20 -4.11 4.10
CA PHE A 50 11.13 -5.10 4.64
C PHE A 50 10.56 -6.50 4.51
N LEU A 51 11.37 -7.45 4.05
CA LEU A 51 11.02 -8.87 4.01
C LEU A 51 11.46 -9.57 5.30
N VAL A 52 10.56 -10.35 5.88
CA VAL A 52 10.80 -11.15 7.08
C VAL A 52 10.92 -12.62 6.71
N PHE A 53 12.15 -13.03 6.35
CA PHE A 53 12.45 -14.40 5.91
C PHE A 53 12.09 -15.47 6.96
N GLU A 54 12.06 -15.13 8.25
CA GLU A 54 11.63 -16.05 9.31
C GLU A 54 10.17 -16.51 9.15
N TYR A 55 9.30 -15.73 8.51
CA TYR A 55 7.88 -16.07 8.34
C TYR A 55 7.55 -16.51 6.91
N LEU A 56 8.49 -16.34 5.98
CA LEU A 56 8.33 -16.70 4.59
C LEU A 56 8.36 -18.23 4.41
N ASN A 57 7.42 -18.75 3.63
CA ASN A 57 7.44 -20.14 3.20
C ASN A 57 8.60 -20.34 2.19
N PRO A 58 9.53 -21.29 2.46
CA PRO A 58 10.68 -21.56 1.58
C PRO A 58 10.32 -21.82 0.12
N ASP A 59 9.14 -22.36 -0.17
CA ASP A 59 8.70 -22.71 -1.52
C ASP A 59 8.39 -21.49 -2.40
N TYR A 60 8.32 -20.29 -1.83
CA TYR A 60 7.96 -19.05 -2.54
C TYR A 60 9.04 -17.95 -2.46
N VAL A 61 10.25 -18.29 -2.00
CA VAL A 61 11.32 -17.28 -1.80
C VAL A 61 11.70 -16.58 -3.11
N ASP A 62 11.70 -17.32 -4.22
CA ASP A 62 11.99 -16.82 -5.56
C ASP A 62 10.99 -15.76 -6.05
N GLN A 63 9.77 -15.73 -5.52
CA GLN A 63 8.77 -14.71 -5.84
C GLN A 63 9.09 -13.32 -5.24
N PHE A 64 10.09 -13.24 -4.36
CA PHE A 64 10.50 -11.99 -3.70
C PHE A 64 11.88 -11.50 -4.17
N ASP A 65 12.45 -12.14 -5.18
CA ASP A 65 13.67 -11.68 -5.82
C ASP A 65 13.46 -10.32 -6.49
N LYS A 66 14.40 -9.41 -6.26
CA LYS A 66 14.37 -8.07 -6.87
C LYS A 66 14.91 -8.12 -8.29
N GLU A 67 14.20 -7.47 -9.18
CA GLU A 67 14.59 -7.26 -10.57
C GLU A 67 15.55 -6.09 -10.67
N SER A 68 16.42 -6.16 -11.67
CA SER A 68 17.38 -5.10 -11.96
C SER A 68 16.73 -3.97 -12.76
N ALA A 69 17.36 -2.78 -12.76
CA ALA A 69 16.95 -1.69 -13.63
C ALA A 69 17.14 -1.98 -15.14
N MET A 70 17.84 -3.08 -15.48
CA MET A 70 18.00 -3.52 -16.87
C MET A 70 16.81 -4.35 -17.36
N THR A 71 16.16 -5.06 -16.44
CA THR A 71 15.06 -6.00 -16.72
C THR A 71 13.70 -5.43 -16.33
N ASN A 72 13.66 -4.33 -15.57
CA ASN A 72 12.45 -3.67 -15.13
C ASN A 72 12.62 -2.13 -15.17
N TYR A 73 11.63 -1.43 -15.76
CA TYR A 73 11.60 0.02 -15.84
C TYR A 73 10.22 0.56 -15.46
N ASN A 74 10.19 1.46 -14.47
CA ASN A 74 8.97 2.01 -13.89
C ASN A 74 8.61 3.42 -14.38
N TYR A 75 9.26 3.89 -15.46
CA TYR A 75 8.99 5.20 -16.06
C TYR A 75 9.16 6.39 -15.11
N GLY A 76 9.96 6.23 -14.06
CA GLY A 76 10.16 7.26 -13.04
C GLY A 76 8.98 7.42 -12.06
N MET A 77 7.97 6.55 -12.15
CA MET A 77 6.86 6.54 -11.20
C MET A 77 7.32 5.97 -9.85
N PRO A 78 6.83 6.53 -8.72
CA PRO A 78 7.20 6.02 -7.41
C PRO A 78 6.48 4.71 -7.11
N TYR A 79 6.99 4.00 -6.10
CA TYR A 79 6.33 2.82 -5.56
C TYR A 79 5.00 3.18 -4.87
N ASP A 80 3.96 2.44 -5.22
CA ASP A 80 2.60 2.57 -4.67
C ASP A 80 2.22 1.29 -3.91
N TYR A 81 2.11 1.39 -2.59
CA TYR A 81 1.74 0.26 -1.74
C TYR A 81 0.35 -0.30 -2.05
N GLY A 82 -0.52 0.48 -2.69
CA GLY A 82 -1.88 0.08 -3.05
C GLY A 82 -2.06 -0.35 -4.49
N SER A 83 -0.96 -0.54 -5.24
CA SER A 83 -1.01 -1.16 -6.57
C SER A 83 -1.74 -2.49 -6.51
N ILE A 84 -2.54 -2.79 -7.53
CA ILE A 84 -3.21 -4.09 -7.65
C ILE A 84 -2.22 -5.25 -7.79
N MET A 85 -0.98 -4.94 -8.16
CA MET A 85 0.10 -5.92 -8.32
C MET A 85 0.95 -6.06 -7.05
N GLN A 86 0.66 -5.29 -5.99
CA GLN A 86 1.38 -5.37 -4.72
C GLN A 86 0.85 -6.53 -3.88
N TYR A 87 1.72 -7.48 -3.53
CA TYR A 87 1.38 -8.55 -2.59
C TYR A 87 0.90 -8.00 -1.23
N GLY A 88 0.03 -8.77 -0.58
CA GLY A 88 -0.45 -8.49 0.78
C GLY A 88 0.62 -8.72 1.84
N ALA A 89 0.48 -8.05 2.98
CA ALA A 89 1.43 -8.12 4.09
C ALA A 89 1.80 -9.56 4.51
N THR A 90 0.84 -10.48 4.45
CA THR A 90 0.94 -11.89 4.87
C THR A 90 1.13 -12.86 3.69
N SER A 91 1.32 -12.37 2.46
CA SER A 91 1.55 -13.20 1.28
C SER A 91 2.74 -14.15 1.47
N ALA A 92 2.57 -15.41 1.06
CA ALA A 92 3.55 -16.49 1.25
C ALA A 92 3.97 -16.75 2.71
N SER A 93 3.18 -16.31 3.70
CA SER A 93 3.45 -16.59 5.11
C SER A 93 3.19 -18.05 5.47
N ARG A 94 4.11 -18.66 6.22
CA ARG A 94 3.96 -20.04 6.75
C ARG A 94 3.23 -20.12 8.09
N ASN A 95 2.99 -18.98 8.74
CA ASN A 95 2.44 -18.92 10.10
C ASN A 95 1.41 -17.79 10.29
N GLY A 96 0.93 -17.19 9.19
CA GLY A 96 -0.03 -16.08 9.19
C GLY A 96 0.53 -14.75 9.68
N ARG A 97 1.85 -14.64 9.94
CA ARG A 97 2.50 -13.36 10.26
C ARG A 97 2.91 -12.63 9.00
N ALA A 98 2.98 -11.31 9.07
CA ALA A 98 3.40 -10.48 7.96
C ALA A 98 4.84 -10.84 7.50
N THR A 99 4.98 -11.20 6.23
CA THR A 99 6.25 -11.43 5.54
C THR A 99 6.78 -10.14 4.92
N MET A 100 5.91 -9.18 4.63
CA MET A 100 6.26 -7.83 4.18
C MET A 100 5.80 -6.78 5.19
N ILE A 101 6.74 -5.94 5.60
CA ILE A 101 6.50 -4.82 6.50
C ILE A 101 6.69 -3.52 5.73
N ALA A 102 5.66 -2.70 5.63
CA ALA A 102 5.74 -1.39 5.00
C ALA A 102 6.71 -0.50 5.80
N ARG A 103 7.61 0.20 5.11
CA ARG A 103 8.54 1.11 5.81
C ARG A 103 7.84 2.29 6.45
N GLN A 104 6.75 2.75 5.82
CA GLN A 104 5.80 3.66 6.47
C GLN A 104 4.65 2.81 7.01
N SER A 105 4.53 2.74 8.33
CA SER A 105 3.57 1.85 9.01
C SER A 105 2.12 2.08 8.57
N ASN A 106 1.75 3.31 8.22
CA ASN A 106 0.39 3.65 7.77
C ASN A 106 0.01 3.01 6.42
N TYR A 107 0.97 2.44 5.68
CA TYR A 107 0.72 1.69 4.45
C TYR A 107 0.61 0.17 4.67
N GLN A 108 0.74 -0.31 5.90
CA GLN A 108 0.78 -1.75 6.17
C GLN A 108 -0.48 -2.47 5.65
N GLU A 109 -1.66 -1.93 5.93
CA GLU A 109 -2.96 -2.48 5.48
C GLU A 109 -3.30 -2.08 4.03
N THR A 110 -2.55 -1.17 3.42
CA THR A 110 -2.74 -0.78 2.01
C THR A 110 -2.22 -1.86 1.05
N MET A 111 -1.21 -2.63 1.45
CA MET A 111 -0.60 -3.71 0.65
C MET A 111 -1.56 -4.89 0.45
N GLY A 112 -1.65 -5.44 -0.76
CA GLY A 112 -2.60 -6.50 -1.12
C GLY A 112 -3.92 -6.00 -1.69
N SER A 113 -3.93 -4.78 -2.22
CA SER A 113 -5.11 -4.10 -2.77
C SER A 113 -5.73 -4.85 -3.96
N ASP A 114 -7.06 -4.99 -3.95
CA ASP A 114 -7.85 -5.42 -5.12
C ASP A 114 -8.29 -4.24 -6.01
N MET A 115 -7.85 -3.01 -5.71
CA MET A 115 -8.16 -1.82 -6.49
C MET A 115 -7.00 -1.45 -7.39
N VAL A 116 -7.30 -1.20 -8.66
CA VAL A 116 -6.34 -0.62 -9.61
C VAL A 116 -5.94 0.78 -9.13
N ALA A 117 -4.66 0.99 -8.87
CA ALA A 117 -4.13 2.27 -8.44
C ALA A 117 -3.96 3.22 -9.64
N PHE A 118 -3.93 4.53 -9.37
CA PHE A 118 -3.71 5.52 -10.43
C PHE A 118 -2.35 5.34 -11.12
N TYR A 119 -1.32 4.98 -10.36
CA TYR A 119 -0.01 4.68 -10.93
C TYR A 119 0.00 3.41 -11.80
N ASP A 120 -0.83 2.40 -11.51
CA ASP A 120 -0.98 1.23 -12.38
C ASP A 120 -1.51 1.68 -13.76
N VAL A 121 -2.58 2.49 -13.76
CA VAL A 121 -3.19 3.02 -14.99
C VAL A 121 -2.21 3.92 -15.74
N SER A 122 -1.54 4.84 -15.04
CA SER A 122 -0.57 5.75 -15.64
C SER A 122 0.62 4.99 -16.23
N MET A 123 1.14 3.98 -15.53
CA MET A 123 2.28 3.17 -15.97
C MET A 123 1.94 2.39 -17.25
N MET A 124 0.77 1.77 -17.31
CA MET A 124 0.31 1.10 -18.53
C MET A 124 0.14 2.08 -19.70
N ASN A 125 -0.42 3.27 -19.43
CA ASN A 125 -0.56 4.30 -20.46
C ASN A 125 0.78 4.85 -20.96
N GLU A 126 1.81 4.87 -20.10
CA GLU A 126 3.17 5.21 -20.48
C GLU A 126 3.80 4.09 -21.32
N HIS A 127 3.70 2.84 -20.84
CA HIS A 127 4.30 1.67 -21.45
C HIS A 127 3.83 1.45 -22.89
N TYR A 128 2.53 1.62 -23.14
CA TYR A 128 1.93 1.47 -24.46
C TYR A 128 1.84 2.76 -25.27
N ASN A 129 2.53 3.83 -24.86
CA ASN A 129 2.49 5.15 -25.51
C ASN A 129 1.06 5.68 -25.73
N CYS A 130 0.14 5.43 -24.80
CA CYS A 130 -1.24 5.93 -24.91
C CYS A 130 -1.32 7.44 -24.67
N LYS A 131 -0.49 7.97 -23.76
CA LYS A 131 -0.53 9.41 -23.39
C LYS A 131 -0.23 10.34 -24.57
N VAL A 132 0.55 9.90 -25.56
CA VAL A 132 0.89 10.74 -26.71
C VAL A 132 -0.29 10.97 -27.66
N LYS A 133 -1.37 10.17 -27.56
CA LYS A 133 -2.56 10.33 -28.41
C LYS A 133 -3.23 11.69 -28.26
N CYS A 134 -3.10 12.32 -27.09
CA CYS A 134 -3.69 13.61 -26.80
C CYS A 134 -2.72 14.79 -26.98
N ASN A 135 -1.57 14.60 -27.63
CA ASN A 135 -0.58 15.67 -27.81
C ASN A 135 -0.89 16.65 -28.96
N THR A 136 -1.80 16.30 -29.88
CA THR A 136 -1.96 17.00 -31.18
C THR A 136 -3.19 17.90 -31.26
N GLY A 137 -3.78 18.34 -30.15
CA GLY A 137 -4.98 19.20 -30.17
C GLY A 137 -5.27 19.92 -28.85
N ASN A 138 -6.43 20.57 -28.79
CA ASN A 138 -6.96 21.16 -27.55
C ASN A 138 -7.37 20.04 -26.59
N ASN A 139 -6.47 19.67 -25.69
CA ASN A 139 -6.70 18.66 -24.67
C ASN A 139 -7.14 19.29 -23.34
N ALA A 140 -7.79 18.47 -22.52
CA ALA A 140 -8.16 18.82 -21.17
C ALA A 140 -6.93 19.21 -20.35
N GLN A 141 -6.97 20.39 -19.72
CA GLN A 141 -5.92 20.84 -18.81
C GLN A 141 -6.13 20.20 -17.44
N CYS A 142 -5.67 18.96 -17.31
CA CYS A 142 -5.86 18.15 -16.11
C CYS A 142 -5.17 18.79 -14.89
N GLN A 143 -5.89 18.80 -13.77
CA GLN A 143 -5.43 19.28 -12.48
C GLN A 143 -5.15 18.11 -11.54
N ASN A 144 -4.58 18.41 -10.36
CA ASN A 144 -4.24 17.41 -9.33
C ASN A 144 -3.42 16.22 -9.86
N GLY A 145 -2.66 16.44 -10.94
CA GLY A 145 -1.79 15.48 -11.62
C GLY A 145 -2.50 14.34 -12.35
N GLY A 146 -3.78 14.51 -12.70
CA GLY A 146 -4.44 13.70 -13.72
C GLY A 146 -3.79 13.85 -15.10
N PHE A 147 -4.14 12.98 -16.05
CA PHE A 147 -3.68 13.06 -17.44
C PHE A 147 -4.84 12.87 -18.42
N ALA A 148 -4.72 13.42 -19.63
CA ALA A 148 -5.78 13.37 -20.63
C ALA A 148 -6.13 11.91 -20.99
N ASN A 149 -7.42 11.60 -21.05
CA ASN A 149 -7.88 10.27 -21.39
C ASN A 149 -7.57 9.98 -22.87
N PRO A 150 -6.80 8.93 -23.19
CA PRO A 150 -6.40 8.62 -24.58
C PRO A 150 -7.58 8.23 -25.50
N ASN A 151 -8.74 7.90 -24.94
CA ASN A 151 -9.96 7.59 -25.69
C ASN A 151 -10.86 8.82 -25.89
N ASP A 152 -10.67 9.86 -25.07
CA ASP A 152 -11.36 11.14 -25.17
C ASP A 152 -10.50 12.25 -24.54
N CYS A 153 -9.75 12.95 -25.38
CA CYS A 153 -8.79 13.96 -24.91
C CYS A 153 -9.45 15.19 -24.26
N SER A 154 -10.78 15.29 -24.25
CA SER A 154 -11.53 16.35 -23.58
C SER A 154 -11.81 16.09 -22.11
N VAL A 155 -11.55 14.86 -21.62
CA VAL A 155 -11.71 14.46 -20.22
C VAL A 155 -10.41 13.88 -19.66
N CYS A 156 -10.18 14.08 -18.36
CA CYS A 156 -9.00 13.57 -17.67
C CYS A 156 -9.27 12.24 -16.96
N ILE A 157 -8.23 11.38 -16.91
CA ILE A 157 -8.14 10.28 -15.96
C ILE A 157 -7.59 10.84 -14.65
N CYS A 158 -8.34 10.66 -13.56
CA CYS A 158 -8.09 11.30 -12.28
C CYS A 158 -7.53 10.34 -11.23
N PRO A 159 -6.63 10.82 -10.34
CA PRO A 159 -6.25 10.07 -9.15
C PRO A 159 -7.44 9.80 -8.23
N SER A 160 -7.35 8.78 -7.38
CA SER A 160 -8.38 8.47 -6.40
C SER A 160 -8.72 9.70 -5.55
N GLY A 161 -10.01 9.93 -5.27
CA GLY A 161 -10.47 11.10 -4.53
C GLY A 161 -10.60 12.40 -5.34
N TYR A 162 -10.26 12.41 -6.63
CA TYR A 162 -10.44 13.54 -7.55
C TYR A 162 -11.28 13.12 -8.77
N GLY A 163 -12.07 14.04 -9.30
CA GLY A 163 -12.99 13.80 -10.41
C GLY A 163 -13.37 15.08 -11.16
N GLY A 164 -14.43 15.00 -11.94
CA GLY A 164 -14.80 16.03 -12.91
C GLY A 164 -13.93 15.96 -14.17
N THR A 165 -14.26 16.79 -15.17
CA THR A 165 -13.59 16.75 -16.48
C THR A 165 -12.09 17.02 -16.38
N LEU A 166 -11.68 17.86 -15.42
CA LEU A 166 -10.29 18.29 -15.24
C LEU A 166 -9.66 17.77 -13.94
N CYS A 167 -10.27 16.80 -13.25
CA CYS A 167 -9.79 16.29 -11.95
C CYS A 167 -9.75 17.35 -10.82
N ASN A 168 -10.52 18.42 -10.94
CA ASN A 168 -10.59 19.55 -10.00
C ASN A 168 -11.84 19.54 -9.12
N GLU A 169 -12.62 18.46 -9.17
CA GLU A 169 -13.86 18.30 -8.43
C GLU A 169 -13.81 17.06 -7.54
N ARG A 170 -14.69 17.02 -6.53
CA ARG A 170 -14.94 15.80 -5.77
C ARG A 170 -15.61 14.78 -6.69
N PRO A 171 -15.18 13.51 -6.72
CA PRO A 171 -15.86 12.49 -7.53
C PRO A 171 -17.36 12.45 -7.25
N PRO A 172 -18.19 12.20 -8.28
CA PRO A 172 -19.64 12.15 -8.13
C PRO A 172 -20.09 10.95 -7.27
N GLY A 173 -21.37 10.97 -6.87
CA GLY A 173 -21.96 9.95 -6.00
C GLY A 173 -22.02 10.41 -4.54
N CYS A 174 -22.06 9.45 -3.61
CA CYS A 174 -22.18 9.72 -2.18
C CYS A 174 -20.91 10.37 -1.60
N GLY A 175 -21.08 10.94 -0.41
CA GLY A 175 -20.07 11.74 0.28
C GLY A 175 -20.32 13.24 0.15
N GLU A 176 -19.49 14.03 0.80
CA GLU A 176 -19.73 15.46 1.02
C GLU A 176 -18.41 16.25 1.08
N THR A 177 -18.48 17.55 0.82
CA THR A 177 -17.37 18.47 1.08
C THR A 177 -17.58 19.15 2.43
N PHE A 178 -16.67 18.91 3.37
CA PHE A 178 -16.67 19.50 4.70
C PHE A 178 -15.66 20.65 4.80
N THR A 179 -16.02 21.67 5.58
CA THR A 179 -15.07 22.70 6.03
C THR A 179 -14.59 22.35 7.44
N ALA A 180 -13.28 22.18 7.60
CA ALA A 180 -12.67 21.88 8.88
C ALA A 180 -12.70 23.11 9.80
N GLY A 181 -13.07 22.89 11.07
CA GLY A 181 -12.94 23.86 12.16
C GLY A 181 -11.71 23.60 13.05
N PRO A 182 -11.47 24.43 14.08
CA PRO A 182 -10.35 24.24 15.01
C PRO A 182 -10.53 23.04 15.96
N THR A 183 -11.78 22.60 16.16
CA THR A 183 -12.15 21.48 17.02
C THR A 183 -12.56 20.28 16.19
N PHE A 184 -12.40 19.08 16.74
CA PHE A 184 -12.83 17.85 16.07
C PHE A 184 -14.35 17.84 15.84
N THR A 185 -14.74 17.73 14.58
CA THR A 185 -16.11 17.45 14.14
C THR A 185 -16.18 16.01 13.63
N GLN A 186 -17.23 15.28 13.99
CA GLN A 186 -17.40 13.88 13.63
C GLN A 186 -18.36 13.70 12.45
N PHE A 187 -18.11 12.68 11.66
CA PHE A 187 -19.07 12.14 10.70
C PHE A 187 -18.96 10.61 10.66
N THR A 188 -20.01 9.96 10.17
CA THR A 188 -20.03 8.50 9.99
C THR A 188 -20.43 8.18 8.56
N SER A 189 -19.70 7.27 7.95
CA SER A 189 -19.98 6.74 6.62
C SER A 189 -20.40 5.29 6.74
N VAL A 190 -21.58 4.96 6.22
CA VAL A 190 -22.11 3.60 6.17
C VAL A 190 -22.23 3.19 4.72
N LEU A 191 -21.58 2.08 4.34
CA LEU A 191 -21.57 1.55 2.97
C LEU A 191 -21.90 0.06 2.95
N GLY A 192 -22.24 -0.39 1.75
CA GLY A 192 -22.57 -1.78 1.47
C GLY A 192 -24.02 -2.10 1.81
N ASP A 193 -24.33 -3.37 1.74
CA ASP A 193 -25.66 -3.91 1.97
C ASP A 193 -25.55 -5.18 2.81
N ARG A 194 -26.67 -5.76 3.22
CA ARG A 194 -26.66 -7.01 4.00
C ARG A 194 -26.50 -8.24 3.09
N SER A 195 -26.01 -8.08 1.86
CA SER A 195 -25.78 -9.19 0.95
C SER A 195 -24.61 -10.05 1.42
N SER A 196 -24.75 -11.36 1.23
CA SER A 196 -23.67 -12.33 1.41
C SER A 196 -22.87 -12.56 0.12
N LYS A 197 -23.07 -11.75 -0.93
CA LYS A 197 -22.31 -11.81 -2.18
C LYS A 197 -21.35 -10.64 -2.26
N THR A 198 -20.08 -10.94 -2.50
CA THR A 198 -19.06 -9.93 -2.82
C THR A 198 -19.37 -9.33 -4.19
N LYS A 199 -19.40 -8.01 -4.27
CA LYS A 199 -19.52 -7.26 -5.53
C LYS A 199 -18.17 -7.29 -6.26
N VAL A 200 -18.21 -7.22 -7.58
CA VAL A 200 -16.99 -7.12 -8.40
C VAL A 200 -16.34 -5.75 -8.15
N ASP A 201 -17.15 -4.70 -8.27
CA ASP A 201 -16.72 -3.32 -8.01
C ASP A 201 -16.93 -2.92 -6.55
N PHE A 202 -16.18 -1.91 -6.12
CA PHE A 202 -16.36 -1.27 -4.83
C PHE A 202 -17.35 -0.12 -4.94
N ASP A 203 -18.34 -0.12 -4.06
CA ASP A 203 -19.09 1.09 -3.72
C ASP A 203 -18.14 2.05 -3.00
N LYS A 204 -18.11 3.32 -3.41
CA LYS A 204 -17.24 4.35 -2.84
C LYS A 204 -18.03 5.60 -2.52
N CYS A 205 -17.83 6.16 -1.33
CA CYS A 205 -18.23 7.53 -0.99
C CYS A 205 -16.98 8.39 -0.86
N ASN A 206 -16.98 9.53 -1.56
CA ASN A 206 -15.83 10.42 -1.64
C ASN A 206 -16.13 11.68 -0.84
N TYR A 207 -15.29 11.97 0.14
CA TYR A 207 -15.38 13.15 0.98
C TYR A 207 -14.18 14.05 0.74
N TRP A 208 -14.40 15.36 0.73
CA TRP A 208 -13.35 16.36 0.72
C TRP A 208 -13.40 17.14 2.02
N ILE A 209 -12.33 17.13 2.79
CA ILE A 209 -12.22 17.96 3.98
C ILE A 209 -11.29 19.13 3.64
N GLN A 210 -11.80 20.35 3.75
CA GLN A 210 -11.09 21.57 3.39
C GLN A 210 -10.76 22.38 4.63
N ALA A 211 -9.47 22.64 4.84
CA ALA A 211 -8.99 23.60 5.81
C ALA A 211 -8.80 24.98 5.16
N PRO A 212 -8.86 26.07 5.94
CA PRO A 212 -8.49 27.40 5.48
C PRO A 212 -7.06 27.43 4.89
N PRO A 213 -6.74 28.35 3.97
CA PRO A 213 -5.38 28.52 3.46
C PRO A 213 -4.34 28.68 4.59
N GLY A 214 -3.20 27.99 4.48
CA GLY A 214 -2.14 27.97 5.51
C GLY A 214 -2.43 27.07 6.72
N LYS A 215 -3.47 26.23 6.65
CA LYS A 215 -3.79 25.21 7.65
C LYS A 215 -3.82 23.84 7.01
N LEU A 216 -3.50 22.81 7.81
CA LEU A 216 -3.54 21.42 7.38
C LEU A 216 -4.75 20.72 7.99
N VAL A 217 -5.33 19.76 7.28
CA VAL A 217 -6.40 18.91 7.82
C VAL A 217 -5.79 17.81 8.66
N GLN A 218 -6.30 17.60 9.87
CA GLN A 218 -6.02 16.42 10.69
C GLN A 218 -7.29 15.58 10.81
N VAL A 219 -7.19 14.30 10.51
CA VAL A 219 -8.29 13.33 10.59
C VAL A 219 -7.92 12.20 11.55
N ARG A 220 -8.91 11.68 12.28
CA ARG A 220 -8.77 10.53 13.18
C ARG A 220 -9.84 9.50 12.89
N LEU A 221 -9.45 8.22 12.88
CA LEU A 221 -10.40 7.11 12.84
C LEU A 221 -11.00 6.90 14.23
N ASP A 222 -12.28 7.21 14.39
CA ASP A 222 -12.98 7.09 15.68
C ASP A 222 -13.64 5.72 15.86
N GLY A 223 -13.96 5.03 14.76
CA GLY A 223 -14.54 3.69 14.83
C GLY A 223 -14.56 2.98 13.49
N TYR A 224 -14.45 1.65 13.53
CA TYR A 224 -14.53 0.79 12.35
C TYR A 224 -15.36 -0.45 12.66
N GLN A 225 -16.35 -0.72 11.81
CA GLN A 225 -17.09 -1.98 11.76
C GLN A 225 -17.07 -2.49 10.33
N GLY A 226 -16.45 -3.64 10.10
CA GLY A 226 -16.28 -4.23 8.78
C GLY A 226 -15.34 -5.44 8.84
N TYR A 227 -15.06 -6.02 7.67
CA TYR A 227 -14.14 -7.15 7.55
C TYR A 227 -12.71 -6.66 7.34
N SER A 228 -11.81 -7.09 8.23
CA SER A 228 -10.39 -6.77 8.20
C SER A 228 -9.60 -7.92 7.58
N ILE A 229 -8.86 -7.60 6.53
CA ILE A 229 -7.92 -8.48 5.83
C ILE A 229 -6.95 -7.59 5.05
N ASP A 230 -5.72 -8.07 4.82
CA ASP A 230 -4.69 -7.39 4.02
C ASP A 230 -5.27 -6.72 2.76
N GLY A 231 -4.81 -5.51 2.47
CA GLY A 231 -5.25 -4.72 1.32
C GLY A 231 -6.62 -4.06 1.49
N CYS A 232 -7.28 -4.32 2.64
CA CYS A 232 -8.64 -3.92 2.93
C CYS A 232 -9.61 -4.36 1.82
N ILE A 233 -9.49 -5.58 1.28
CA ILE A 233 -10.20 -5.97 0.06
C ILE A 233 -11.74 -6.03 0.19
N TYR A 234 -12.33 -5.86 1.38
CA TYR A 234 -13.79 -5.89 1.55
C TYR A 234 -14.39 -4.53 1.87
N ALA A 235 -13.84 -3.82 2.86
CA ALA A 235 -14.29 -2.50 3.24
C ALA A 235 -13.21 -1.75 4.00
N GLY A 236 -13.18 -0.44 3.89
CA GLY A 236 -12.16 0.39 4.53
C GLY A 236 -12.32 1.86 4.23
N VAL A 237 -11.39 2.64 4.77
CA VAL A 237 -11.20 4.05 4.42
C VAL A 237 -9.81 4.25 3.85
N GLU A 238 -9.71 4.95 2.73
CA GLU A 238 -8.47 5.47 2.15
C GLU A 238 -8.36 6.97 2.47
N ILE A 239 -7.28 7.37 3.13
CA ILE A 239 -7.01 8.75 3.55
C ILE A 239 -5.80 9.25 2.78
N LYS A 240 -5.99 10.26 1.91
CA LYS A 240 -4.92 10.79 1.04
C LYS A 240 -4.14 11.92 1.71
N SER A 241 -3.54 11.63 2.86
CA SER A 241 -2.78 12.63 3.63
C SER A 241 -1.32 12.79 3.19
N HIS A 242 -0.79 11.91 2.34
CA HIS A 242 0.58 11.99 1.82
C HIS A 242 0.75 13.15 0.82
N PRO A 243 1.92 13.82 0.71
CA PRO A 243 2.13 14.93 -0.23
C PRO A 243 1.89 14.57 -1.70
N ASP A 244 2.31 13.37 -2.09
CA ASP A 244 2.06 12.81 -3.41
C ASP A 244 0.62 12.28 -3.49
N GLN A 245 -0.28 13.09 -4.04
CA GLN A 245 -1.71 12.80 -4.19
C GLN A 245 -2.01 11.77 -5.30
N LEU A 246 -1.03 11.40 -6.12
CA LEU A 246 -1.21 10.40 -7.17
C LEU A 246 -1.18 8.97 -6.62
N ARG A 247 -0.50 8.76 -5.49
CA ARG A 247 -0.43 7.46 -4.81
C ARG A 247 -1.75 7.07 -4.17
N THR A 248 -1.95 5.78 -4.00
CA THR A 248 -2.94 5.26 -3.07
C THR A 248 -2.73 5.86 -1.67
N GLY A 249 -3.82 6.28 -1.03
CA GLY A 249 -3.78 6.79 0.35
C GLY A 249 -3.49 5.70 1.38
N TYR A 250 -3.37 6.13 2.64
CA TYR A 250 -3.30 5.19 3.77
C TYR A 250 -4.65 4.52 3.95
N ARG A 251 -4.69 3.19 3.96
CA ARG A 251 -5.92 2.43 4.14
C ARG A 251 -6.02 1.92 5.57
N LEU A 252 -7.18 2.09 6.17
CA LEU A 252 -7.51 1.61 7.50
C LEU A 252 -8.80 0.78 7.41
N CYS A 253 -8.77 -0.44 7.96
CA CYS A 253 -9.88 -1.38 7.89
C CYS A 253 -9.90 -2.40 9.04
N SER A 254 -9.27 -2.07 10.16
CA SER A 254 -9.25 -2.91 11.35
C SER A 254 -9.71 -2.14 12.59
N GLY A 255 -10.22 -2.88 13.58
CA GLY A 255 -10.44 -2.33 14.91
C GLY A 255 -9.14 -1.87 15.59
N SER A 256 -7.98 -2.43 15.20
CA SER A 256 -6.67 -1.98 15.68
C SER A 256 -6.27 -0.60 15.15
N ASP A 257 -6.89 -0.14 14.07
CA ASP A 257 -6.59 1.15 13.47
C ASP A 257 -7.32 2.31 14.17
N VAL A 258 -8.33 1.99 15.00
CA VAL A 258 -9.12 2.99 15.72
C VAL A 258 -8.21 3.80 16.65
N GLY A 259 -8.31 5.12 16.56
CA GLY A 259 -7.43 6.07 17.23
C GLY A 259 -6.30 6.60 16.35
N SER A 260 -6.04 5.98 15.20
CA SER A 260 -5.03 6.47 14.25
C SER A 260 -5.38 7.88 13.79
N THR A 261 -4.39 8.77 13.90
CA THR A 261 -4.51 10.19 13.54
C THR A 261 -3.53 10.51 12.43
N LEU A 262 -4.02 11.15 11.36
CA LEU A 262 -3.25 11.49 10.17
C LEU A 262 -3.41 12.97 9.87
N THR A 263 -2.30 13.66 9.65
CA THR A 263 -2.27 15.06 9.22
C THR A 263 -1.94 15.12 7.73
N ALA A 264 -2.80 15.79 6.96
CA ALA A 264 -2.65 15.99 5.54
C ALA A 264 -1.45 16.90 5.22
N ALA A 265 -0.80 16.65 4.09
CA ALA A 265 0.26 17.51 3.56
C ALA A 265 -0.25 18.79 2.86
N SER A 266 -1.57 18.96 2.74
CA SER A 266 -2.19 20.14 2.15
C SER A 266 -3.46 20.54 2.91
N ASN A 267 -4.06 21.66 2.50
CA ASN A 267 -5.32 22.14 3.07
C ASN A 267 -6.56 21.42 2.51
N LEU A 268 -6.40 20.52 1.53
CA LEU A 268 -7.48 19.67 1.01
C LEU A 268 -7.13 18.20 1.27
N LEU A 269 -7.99 17.50 1.99
CA LEU A 269 -7.84 16.08 2.26
C LEU A 269 -8.99 15.29 1.62
N PRO A 270 -8.72 14.54 0.53
CA PRO A 270 -9.63 13.52 0.05
C PRO A 270 -9.66 12.31 1.01
N VAL A 271 -10.87 11.88 1.35
CA VAL A 271 -11.15 10.67 2.13
C VAL A 271 -12.13 9.82 1.36
N ILE A 272 -11.77 8.57 1.08
CA ILE A 272 -12.60 7.64 0.31
C ILE A 272 -12.96 6.46 1.20
N THR A 273 -14.23 6.34 1.56
CA THR A 273 -14.73 5.12 2.23
C THR A 273 -15.27 4.18 1.17
N PHE A 274 -14.97 2.89 1.29
CA PHE A 274 -15.32 1.91 0.26
C PHE A 274 -15.81 0.60 0.86
N ASN A 275 -16.62 -0.12 0.10
CA ASN A 275 -17.16 -1.43 0.46
C ASN A 275 -17.46 -2.25 -0.81
N ARG A 276 -17.23 -3.56 -0.77
CA ARG A 276 -17.76 -4.50 -1.78
C ARG A 276 -18.37 -5.77 -1.17
N TYR A 277 -18.46 -5.86 0.15
CA TYR A 277 -19.01 -7.04 0.84
C TYR A 277 -19.59 -6.69 2.21
N GLY A 278 -20.82 -7.13 2.45
CA GLY A 278 -21.54 -6.89 3.70
C GLY A 278 -21.75 -5.39 3.97
N LEU A 279 -22.17 -5.09 5.20
CA LEU A 279 -22.35 -3.72 5.66
C LEU A 279 -21.11 -3.28 6.45
N SER A 280 -20.63 -2.07 6.20
CA SER A 280 -19.55 -1.46 6.96
C SER A 280 -19.93 -0.08 7.48
N SER A 281 -19.45 0.27 8.68
CA SER A 281 -19.63 1.59 9.31
C SER A 281 -18.27 2.13 9.74
N ILE A 282 -17.96 3.35 9.30
CA ILE A 282 -16.67 4.02 9.52
C ILE A 282 -16.96 5.39 10.16
N GLY A 283 -16.50 5.57 11.39
CA GLY A 283 -16.57 6.84 12.12
C GLY A 283 -15.26 7.60 12.04
N LEU A 284 -15.31 8.87 11.66
CA LEU A 284 -14.14 9.73 11.49
C LEU A 284 -14.39 11.06 12.18
N SER A 285 -13.34 11.64 12.76
CA SER A 285 -13.32 13.04 13.18
C SER A 285 -12.25 13.81 12.44
N TYR A 286 -12.52 15.08 12.18
CA TYR A 286 -11.60 15.97 11.50
C TYR A 286 -11.56 17.35 12.13
N ARG A 287 -10.41 18.03 12.00
CA ARG A 287 -10.18 19.43 12.34
C ARG A 287 -9.08 19.99 11.45
N TYR A 288 -8.82 21.29 11.52
CA TYR A 288 -7.57 21.85 11.01
C TYR A 288 -6.54 22.05 12.13
N VAL A 289 -5.27 22.07 11.75
CA VAL A 289 -4.12 22.39 12.60
C VAL A 289 -3.19 23.38 11.88
N ASP A 290 -2.31 24.03 12.64
CA ASP A 290 -1.20 24.82 12.09
C ASP A 290 -0.14 23.91 11.45
N GLU A 291 0.46 24.36 10.33
CA GLU A 291 1.52 23.63 9.61
C GLU A 291 2.69 23.21 10.53
N ASN A 292 3.00 24.01 11.55
CA ASN A 292 4.11 23.78 12.48
C ASN A 292 3.90 22.63 13.50
N GLN A 293 2.76 21.93 13.47
CA GLN A 293 2.49 20.81 14.39
C GLN A 293 2.86 19.43 13.80
N GLN A 294 3.30 19.36 12.54
CA GLN A 294 3.64 18.11 11.86
C GLN A 294 4.82 17.35 12.51
N ASP A 295 5.68 18.05 13.26
CA ASP A 295 6.89 17.50 13.90
C ASP A 295 6.73 17.09 15.38
N ARG A 296 5.59 17.36 16.03
CA ARG A 296 5.47 17.16 17.49
C ARG A 296 4.92 15.80 17.93
N GLU A 297 4.41 14.97 17.01
CA GLU A 297 3.79 13.68 17.32
C GLU A 297 4.70 12.46 17.07
N ALA A 298 5.96 12.67 16.68
CA ALA A 298 6.97 11.62 16.51
C ALA A 298 8.01 11.53 17.65
N ALA A 299 7.70 12.07 18.84
CA ALA A 299 8.58 11.92 19.99
C ALA A 299 8.32 10.56 20.69
N PRO A 300 9.33 9.69 20.87
CA PRO A 300 9.15 8.45 21.61
C PRO A 300 8.83 8.76 23.08
N VAL A 301 7.71 8.22 23.57
CA VAL A 301 7.35 8.20 24.99
C VAL A 301 8.49 7.52 25.74
N THR A 302 9.29 8.32 26.45
CA THR A 302 10.40 7.81 27.27
C THR A 302 9.80 7.17 28.51
N THR A 303 9.47 5.88 28.42
CA THR A 303 9.01 5.10 29.57
C THR A 303 10.21 4.82 30.45
N THR A 304 10.26 5.44 31.63
CA THR A 304 11.30 5.20 32.63
C THR A 304 11.04 3.88 33.36
N THR A 305 11.53 2.77 32.81
CA THR A 305 11.42 1.46 33.48
C THR A 305 12.57 1.26 34.46
N ARG A 306 12.25 1.14 35.75
CA ARG A 306 13.20 0.79 36.83
C ARG A 306 13.81 -0.59 36.59
N ARG A 307 15.13 -0.70 36.79
CA ARG A 307 15.92 -1.95 36.72
C ARG A 307 15.42 -3.00 37.73
N PRO A 308 15.18 -4.26 37.32
CA PRO A 308 15.15 -5.40 38.23
C PRO A 308 16.56 -5.87 38.58
N VAL A 309 16.76 -6.24 39.84
CA VAL A 309 18.00 -6.87 40.37
C VAL A 309 17.98 -8.36 40.04
N THR A 310 18.96 -8.85 39.27
CA THR A 310 19.08 -10.27 38.91
C THR A 310 20.11 -10.97 39.81
N ARG A 311 19.66 -12.01 40.53
CA ARG A 311 20.50 -12.94 41.29
C ARG A 311 20.97 -14.08 40.37
N THR A 312 22.28 -14.25 40.22
CA THR A 312 22.91 -15.24 39.34
C THR A 312 23.08 -16.61 40.00
N THR A 313 22.72 -17.69 39.30
CA THR A 313 23.27 -19.03 39.50
C THR A 313 23.78 -19.57 38.16
N ARG A 314 25.04 -20.02 38.13
CA ARG A 314 25.73 -20.54 36.93
C ARG A 314 25.32 -21.99 36.67
N ARG A 315 24.92 -22.29 35.42
CA ARG A 315 24.82 -23.66 34.87
C ARG A 315 25.97 -23.86 33.85
N PRO A 316 26.58 -25.06 33.73
CA PRO A 316 27.74 -25.25 32.86
C PRO A 316 27.37 -25.16 31.37
N LYS A 317 28.23 -24.50 30.57
CA LYS A 317 28.04 -24.36 29.11
C LYS A 317 28.34 -25.68 28.39
N PRO A 318 27.48 -26.14 27.46
CA PRO A 318 27.82 -27.21 26.54
C PRO A 318 28.79 -26.70 25.46
N LYS A 319 29.74 -27.57 25.04
CA LYS A 319 30.69 -27.28 23.96
C LYS A 319 29.93 -27.14 22.63
N THR A 320 29.78 -25.92 22.13
CA THR A 320 29.15 -25.61 20.84
C THR A 320 30.09 -25.97 19.68
N LYS A 321 29.62 -26.78 18.73
CA LYS A 321 30.33 -27.05 17.47
C LYS A 321 30.42 -25.76 16.66
N CYS A 322 31.61 -25.44 16.13
CA CYS A 322 31.83 -24.26 15.29
C CYS A 322 31.33 -24.50 13.86
N ILE A 323 30.04 -24.31 13.65
CA ILE A 323 29.38 -24.42 12.35
C ILE A 323 28.38 -23.27 12.18
N ASN A 324 28.10 -22.93 10.93
CA ASN A 324 26.92 -22.12 10.58
C ASN A 324 25.73 -23.07 10.44
N TYR A 325 24.64 -22.76 11.12
CA TYR A 325 23.41 -23.55 11.05
C TYR A 325 22.47 -23.07 9.93
N PHE A 326 22.75 -21.91 9.33
CA PHE A 326 22.03 -21.35 8.19
C PHE A 326 22.96 -21.02 7.02
N TYR A 327 22.45 -21.08 5.80
CA TYR A 327 23.21 -20.88 4.55
C TYR A 327 23.55 -19.40 4.29
N ASP A 328 22.77 -18.48 4.85
CA ASP A 328 22.86 -17.02 4.72
C ASP A 328 23.74 -16.36 5.80
N CYS A 329 24.34 -17.14 6.70
CA CYS A 329 25.19 -16.61 7.78
C CYS A 329 26.33 -15.69 7.29
N ASN A 330 26.89 -15.93 6.10
CA ASN A 330 27.92 -15.06 5.52
C ASN A 330 27.35 -13.68 5.13
N ILE A 331 26.10 -13.63 4.70
CA ILE A 331 25.40 -12.40 4.33
C ILE A 331 25.05 -11.61 5.59
N LEU A 332 24.54 -12.29 6.63
CA LEU A 332 24.22 -11.68 7.92
C LEU A 332 25.46 -11.09 8.60
N ALA A 333 26.60 -11.77 8.50
CA ALA A 333 27.87 -11.25 8.99
C ALA A 333 28.36 -10.04 8.18
N PHE A 334 28.23 -10.09 6.85
CA PHE A 334 28.59 -8.97 5.96
C PHE A 334 27.82 -7.69 6.29
N PHE A 335 26.54 -7.79 6.66
CA PHE A 335 25.72 -6.64 7.06
C PHE A 335 25.82 -6.27 8.56
N GLY A 336 26.73 -6.90 9.32
CA GLY A 336 27.03 -6.50 10.71
C GLY A 336 26.03 -7.00 11.76
N TYR A 337 25.19 -7.99 11.45
CA TYR A 337 24.16 -8.51 12.37
C TYR A 337 24.68 -9.48 13.44
N CYS A 338 25.99 -9.63 13.59
CA CYS A 338 26.59 -10.62 14.49
C CYS A 338 26.32 -10.41 15.98
N GLU A 339 25.87 -9.21 16.38
CA GLU A 339 25.47 -8.92 17.76
C GLU A 339 23.99 -9.28 18.05
N ALA A 340 23.20 -9.61 17.02
CA ALA A 340 21.83 -10.04 17.20
C ALA A 340 21.81 -11.43 17.90
N PRO A 341 21.05 -11.63 19.00
CA PRO A 341 21.12 -12.85 19.81
C PRO A 341 20.94 -14.16 19.03
N ASN A 342 20.07 -14.15 18.01
CA ASN A 342 19.78 -15.32 17.18
C ASN A 342 20.91 -15.60 16.17
N VAL A 343 21.43 -14.55 15.51
CA VAL A 343 22.58 -14.65 14.59
C VAL A 343 23.82 -15.09 15.36
N ARG A 344 24.04 -14.52 16.54
CA ARG A 344 25.16 -14.85 17.43
C ARG A 344 25.17 -16.31 17.87
N GLN A 345 24.02 -16.95 18.02
CA GLN A 345 23.93 -18.37 18.41
C GLN A 345 24.06 -19.33 17.23
N GLN A 346 23.63 -18.90 16.04
CA GLN A 346 23.40 -19.78 14.88
C GLN A 346 24.43 -19.61 13.76
N CYS A 347 25.14 -18.48 13.72
CA CYS A 347 26.13 -18.13 12.68
C CYS A 347 27.55 -18.01 13.26
N ASN A 348 27.92 -18.95 14.14
CA ASN A 348 29.16 -18.87 14.91
C ASN A 348 30.42 -18.74 14.03
N ARG A 349 30.47 -19.43 12.89
CA ARG A 349 31.62 -19.40 11.97
C ARG A 349 31.66 -18.12 11.13
N ALA A 350 30.53 -17.67 10.59
CA ALA A 350 30.48 -16.45 9.78
C ALA A 350 30.73 -15.18 10.61
N CYS A 351 30.34 -15.18 11.88
CA CYS A 351 30.48 -14.04 12.78
C CYS A 351 31.80 -14.00 13.57
N GLY A 352 32.73 -14.93 13.34
CA GLY A 352 34.00 -14.98 14.08
C GLY A 352 33.80 -15.19 15.59
N LEU A 353 32.75 -15.91 15.98
CA LEU A 353 32.39 -16.19 17.38
C LEU A 353 32.88 -17.56 17.86
N CYS A 354 33.52 -18.29 16.95
CA CYS A 354 34.60 -19.21 17.23
C CYS A 354 35.91 -18.54 16.76
#